data_AF-A0A392NTN2-F1
#
_entry.id   AF-A0A392NTN2-F1
#
_cell.length_a   1.000
_cell.length_b   1.000
_cell.length_c   1.000
_cell.angle_alpha   90.00
_cell.angle_beta   90.00
_cell.angle_gamma   90.00
#
_symmetry.space_group_name_H-M   'P 1'
#
loop_
_entity.id
_entity.type
_entity.pdbx_description
1 polymer ?
#
loop_
_entity_poly.entity_id
_entity_poly.type
_entity_poly.pdbx_seq_one_letter_code
_entity_poly.pdbx_strand_id
1 'polypeptide(L)' 'MLDSNIELYGPYVLEGKELLNPRTEKEKEKLKRKPKNWRLACQTVVGEADSTGVVVIQQLPEWKGHEWKYEK' A
#
# COMPACT_ATOMS: atom_id res chain seq x y z
N MET A 1 9.67 -4.51 19.61
CA MET A 1 8.77 -3.34 19.58
C MET A 1 8.77 -2.84 18.15
N LEU A 2 7.60 -2.41 17.65
CA LEU A 2 7.33 -2.12 16.24
C LEU A 2 8.41 -1.19 15.69
N ASP A 3 9.11 -1.59 14.62
CA ASP A 3 10.07 -0.72 13.95
C ASP A 3 9.42 0.64 13.72
N SER A 4 9.96 1.69 14.35
CA SER A 4 9.47 3.07 14.22
C SER A 4 9.48 3.55 12.77
N ASN A 5 10.17 2.82 11.91
CA ASN A 5 10.33 3.07 10.49
C ASN A 5 9.41 2.21 9.62
N ILE A 6 8.48 1.41 10.18
CA ILE A 6 7.64 0.48 9.41
C ILE A 6 6.88 1.17 8.26
N GLU A 7 6.53 2.44 8.41
CA GLU A 7 5.87 3.27 7.40
C GLU A 7 6.74 3.49 6.16
N LEU A 8 8.06 3.42 6.31
CA LEU A 8 9.06 3.58 5.24
C LEU A 8 9.34 2.29 4.46
N TYR A 9 8.58 1.21 4.66
CA TYR A 9 8.88 -0.11 4.07
C TYR A 9 7.79 -0.67 3.13
N GLY A 10 6.71 0.04 2.88
CA GLY A 10 5.64 -0.47 2.01
C GLY A 10 4.94 0.63 1.22
N PRO A 11 4.28 0.29 0.10
CA PRO A 11 3.45 1.23 -0.63
C PRO A 11 2.27 1.64 0.26
N TYR A 12 2.21 2.92 0.60
CA TYR A 12 1.14 3.46 1.43
C TYR A 12 0.44 4.60 0.70
N VAL A 13 -0.87 4.64 0.88
CA VAL A 13 -1.72 5.66 0.28
C VAL A 13 -1.61 6.93 1.12
N LEU A 14 -1.12 8.00 0.50
CA LEU A 14 -1.01 9.33 1.09
C LEU A 14 -2.37 10.05 1.02
N GLU A 15 -3.00 10.02 -0.16
CA GLU A 15 -4.23 10.74 -0.46
C GLU A 15 -5.16 9.90 -1.36
N GLY A 16 -6.46 10.16 -1.32
CA GLY A 16 -7.45 9.47 -2.17
C GLY A 16 -7.84 8.07 -1.68
N LYS A 17 -7.79 7.82 -0.36
CA LYS A 17 -8.18 6.51 0.21
C LYS A 17 -9.68 6.22 0.05
N GLU A 18 -10.48 7.27 0.05
CA GLU A 18 -11.94 7.27 -0.18
C GLU A 18 -12.32 6.79 -1.58
N LEU A 19 -11.42 6.96 -2.56
CA LEU A 19 -11.59 6.45 -3.91
C LEU A 19 -11.28 4.96 -4.01
N LEU A 20 -10.78 4.33 -2.95
CA LEU A 20 -10.41 2.93 -2.99
C LEU A 20 -11.54 2.06 -2.47
N ASN A 21 -11.67 0.88 -3.06
CA ASN A 21 -12.55 -0.16 -2.54
C ASN A 21 -12.23 -0.47 -1.06
N PRO A 22 -13.23 -0.88 -0.26
CA PRO A 22 -13.01 -1.31 1.11
C PRO A 22 -12.10 -2.55 1.17
N ARG A 23 -11.35 -2.68 2.27
CA ARG A 23 -10.44 -3.82 2.47
C ARG A 23 -11.22 -5.13 2.56
N THR A 24 -10.76 -6.13 1.83
CA THR A 24 -11.27 -7.50 1.93
C THR A 24 -10.78 -8.17 3.23
N GLU A 25 -11.43 -9.24 3.67
CA GLU A 25 -11.00 -9.98 4.87
C GLU A 25 -9.57 -10.53 4.75
N LYS A 26 -9.20 -11.01 3.55
CA LYS A 26 -7.84 -11.47 3.26
C LYS A 26 -6.80 -10.34 3.40
N GLU A 27 -7.16 -9.12 2.98
CA GLU A 27 -6.31 -7.95 3.13
C GLU A 27 -6.17 -7.54 4.61
N LYS A 28 -7.27 -7.58 5.38
CA LYS A 28 -7.27 -7.30 6.82
C LYS A 28 -6.39 -8.28 7.60
N GLU A 29 -6.46 -9.57 7.28
CA GLU A 29 -5.65 -10.61 7.93
C GLU A 29 -4.15 -10.39 7.64
N LYS A 30 -3.78 -10.20 6.36
CA LYS A 30 -2.39 -9.96 5.96
C LYS A 30 -1.81 -8.66 6.52
N LEU A 31 -2.64 -7.62 6.65
CA LEU A 31 -2.21 -6.29 7.13
C LEU A 31 -2.46 -6.06 8.63
N LYS A 32 -2.79 -7.10 9.42
CA LYS A 32 -3.18 -6.96 10.84
C LYS A 32 -2.17 -6.24 11.72
N ARG A 33 -0.87 -6.34 11.41
CA ARG A 33 0.24 -5.72 12.17
C ARG A 33 0.90 -4.55 11.41
N LYS A 34 0.27 -4.09 10.33
CA LYS A 34 0.80 -3.06 9.43
C LYS A 34 0.00 -1.76 9.57
N PRO A 35 0.57 -0.62 9.14
CA PRO A 35 -0.12 0.66 9.15
C PRO A 35 -1.49 0.65 8.42
N LYS A 36 -2.42 1.49 8.87
CA LYS A 36 -3.80 1.56 8.36
C LYS A 36 -3.92 2.14 6.93
N ASN A 37 -2.83 2.70 6.39
CA ASN A 37 -2.72 3.27 5.05
C ASN A 37 -2.08 2.31 4.04
N TRP A 38 -1.55 1.15 4.48
CA TRP A 38 -1.05 0.12 3.57
C TRP A 38 -2.20 -0.52 2.80
N ARG A 39 -1.97 -0.84 1.54
CA ARG A 39 -2.94 -1.55 0.69
C ARG A 39 -2.23 -2.62 -0.11
N LEU A 40 -2.90 -3.75 -0.34
CA LEU A 40 -2.41 -4.75 -1.28
C LEU A 40 -2.72 -4.29 -2.70
N ALA A 41 -1.69 -3.98 -3.48
CA ALA A 41 -1.84 -3.47 -4.84
C ALA A 41 -2.74 -4.37 -5.70
N CYS A 42 -2.53 -5.69 -5.68
CA CYS A 42 -3.33 -6.65 -6.45
C CYS A 42 -4.79 -6.79 -6.02
N GLN A 43 -5.21 -6.15 -4.93
CA GLN A 43 -6.58 -6.23 -4.38
C GLN A 43 -7.26 -4.86 -4.32
N THR A 44 -6.55 -3.81 -4.73
CA THR A 44 -7.02 -2.43 -4.63
C THR A 44 -7.52 -1.98 -5.99
N VAL A 45 -8.76 -1.51 -6.04
CA VAL A 45 -9.38 -0.92 -7.22
C VAL A 45 -9.60 0.56 -6.94
N VAL A 46 -9.28 1.42 -7.91
CA VAL A 46 -9.42 2.87 -7.82
C VAL A 46 -10.72 3.28 -8.51
N GLY A 47 -11.62 3.86 -7.73
CA GLY A 47 -12.89 4.41 -8.17
C GLY A 47 -13.88 3.39 -8.70
N GLU A 48 -15.00 3.92 -9.16
CA GLU A 48 -15.99 3.28 -10.03
C GLU A 48 -16.03 4.04 -11.37
N ALA A 49 -16.87 3.61 -12.32
CA ALA A 49 -16.93 4.19 -13.67
C ALA A 49 -17.12 5.72 -13.68
N ASP A 50 -17.88 6.26 -12.73
CA ASP A 50 -18.20 7.69 -12.64
C ASP A 50 -17.32 8.46 -11.64
N SER A 51 -16.33 7.79 -11.02
CA SER A 51 -15.48 8.40 -10.01
C SER A 51 -14.41 9.30 -10.61
N THR A 52 -14.27 10.51 -10.07
CA THR A 52 -13.18 11.44 -10.40
C THR A 52 -12.37 11.77 -9.16
N GLY A 53 -11.05 11.85 -9.29
CA GLY A 53 -10.18 12.31 -8.22
C GLY A 53 -8.74 11.87 -8.42
N VAL A 54 -7.93 12.08 -7.39
CA VAL A 54 -6.50 11.78 -7.41
C VAL A 54 -6.17 10.84 -6.25
N VAL A 55 -5.40 9.78 -6.55
CA VAL A 55 -4.83 8.90 -5.53
C VAL A 55 -3.32 9.11 -5.55
N VAL A 56 -2.75 9.44 -4.39
CA VAL A 56 -1.31 9.62 -4.23
C VAL A 56 -0.76 8.44 -3.45
N ILE A 57 0.17 7.71 -4.06
CA ILE A 57 0.82 6.53 -3.45
C ILE A 57 2.30 6.83 -3.29
N GLN A 58 2.80 6.73 -2.06
CA GLN A 58 4.23 6.79 -1.82
C GLN A 58 4.85 5.43 -2.17
N GLN A 59 5.77 5.42 -3.13
CA GLN A 59 6.63 4.28 -3.35
C GLN A 59 7.78 4.26 -2.33
N LEU A 60 8.38 3.10 -2.12
CA LEU A 60 9.62 3.00 -1.36
C LEU A 60 10.65 3.97 -1.95
N PRO A 61 11.38 4.73 -1.12
CA PRO A 61 12.44 5.57 -1.64
C PRO A 61 13.51 4.70 -2.30
N GLU A 62 14.15 5.23 -3.35
CA GLU A 62 15.03 4.46 -4.25
C GLU A 62 16.13 3.68 -3.51
N TRP A 63 16.67 4.24 -2.43
CA TRP A 63 17.70 3.60 -1.59
C TRP A 63 17.21 2.37 -0.80
N LYS A 64 15.89 2.12 -0.74
CA LYS A 64 15.28 0.89 -0.23
C LYS A 64 14.70 -0.01 -1.32
N GLY A 65 14.79 0.40 -2.59
CA GLY A 65 14.47 -0.49 -3.70
C GLY A 65 15.35 -1.73 -3.59
N HIS A 66 14.73 -2.89 -3.37
CA HIS A 66 15.45 -4.15 -3.24
C HIS A 66 16.34 -4.36 -4.47
N GLU A 67 17.65 -4.51 -4.27
CA GLU A 67 18.52 -5.19 -5.24
C GLU A 67 18.03 -6.63 -5.33
N TRP A 68 17.24 -6.95 -6.35
CA TRP A 68 16.88 -8.33 -6.66
C TRP A 68 18.13 -9.06 -7.15
N LYS A 69 18.87 -9.67 -6.21
CA LYS A 69 19.90 -10.64 -6.57
C LYS A 69 19.18 -11.91 -7.00
N TYR A 70 19.09 -12.13 -8.31
CA TYR A 70 18.73 -13.42 -8.86
C TYR A 70 19.86 -14.39 -8.51
N GLU A 71 19.69 -15.21 -7.47
CA GLU A 71 20.49 -16.42 -7.32
C GLU A 71 20.04 -17.41 -8.41
N LYS A 72 21.02 -17.88 -9.18
CA LYS A 72 20.87 -18.65 -10.41
C LYS A 72 20.70 -20.14 -10.13
#